data_AF-A0A974KL77-F1
#
_entry.id   AF-A0A974KL77-F1
#
_cell.length_a   1.000
_cell.length_b   1.000
_cell.length_c   1.000
_cell.angle_alpha   90.00
_cell.angle_beta   90.00
_cell.angle_gamma   90.00
#
_symmetry.space_group_name_H-M   'P 1'
#
loop_
_entity.id
_entity.type
_entity.pdbx_description
1 polymer ?
#
loop_
_entity_poly.entity_id
_entity_poly.type
_entity_poly.pdbx_seq_one_letter_code
_entity_poly.pdbx_strand_id
1 'polypeptide(L)'
;MYANTRCGLIMSTIEKDHIQTTTPADRIGRAVAMPKADHDDRPVNIDWLAFVLHSSAVKDFVTFPEQTEWRKYGMLPTYRSHVLARDTFFNDVINPHTRMWCPLTPAEIEEAFDEFVDGYKFPNEDFGGDFRLAKQALDTQIEIFNRKMMEARIEMIRRWLAAEFGLHLGVFRGYGRYCYQDHAPLYAYNDNTRVELGLLYVGGNENTVFIQINAHGCQHVFSGTSPEHLHKWFTHLGIVKLQRLDLCVDDFDDVFTVQHAYSDFQNDAFYRGRGRRTFEHEYTIGTKELLTVGSRKSLYYWRIYNKALQLGLKMTWNRSEIELKEVPVDFLLDIRGYFTGICDYAAQLHPAEPRKINPFNASLSDTRKALQTFDSEVKWLRKQCSKKLASVLHEMGNDIEAFIKSVIREEHLEDADLRLPIHETYSYIVRDQFLKNSPVPF
;
A
#
# COMPACT_ATOMS: atom_id res chain seq x y z
N MET A 1 21.25 57.68 -49.01
CA MET A 1 22.67 57.54 -49.41
C MET A 1 23.25 56.45 -48.51
N TYR A 2 23.47 55.25 -49.05
CA TYR A 2 24.79 54.76 -49.51
C TYR A 2 25.79 54.64 -48.33
N ALA A 3 26.10 53.48 -47.73
CA ALA A 3 26.39 52.09 -48.17
C ALA A 3 27.91 51.78 -48.22
N ASN A 4 28.23 50.48 -48.06
CA ASN A 4 29.54 49.80 -48.29
C ASN A 4 30.69 50.11 -47.30
N THR A 5 31.64 49.22 -46.94
CA THR A 5 31.88 47.74 -47.05
C THR A 5 33.07 47.39 -46.07
N ARG A 6 33.61 46.18 -45.84
CA ARG A 6 33.48 44.82 -46.44
C ARG A 6 33.88 43.71 -45.42
N CYS A 7 33.23 42.56 -45.56
CA CYS A 7 33.63 41.17 -45.34
C CYS A 7 35.10 40.78 -44.97
N GLY A 8 35.23 39.69 -44.19
CA GLY A 8 36.36 38.76 -44.29
C GLY A 8 36.44 37.68 -43.19
N LEU A 9 36.29 36.40 -43.57
CA LEU A 9 36.69 35.17 -42.82
C LEU A 9 35.89 34.87 -41.51
N ILE A 10 35.40 33.66 -41.19
CA ILE A 10 35.50 32.30 -41.78
C ILE A 10 34.16 31.55 -41.61
N MET A 11 33.80 30.71 -42.59
CA MET A 11 32.81 29.62 -42.49
C MET A 11 33.55 28.27 -42.42
N SER A 12 32.94 27.24 -41.84
CA SER A 12 33.56 25.98 -41.32
C SER A 12 34.37 26.20 -40.03
N THR A 13 34.30 25.34 -39.00
CA THR A 13 33.83 23.95 -38.95
C THR A 13 33.07 23.70 -37.63
N ILE A 14 31.84 23.19 -37.69
CA ILE A 14 31.17 22.56 -36.51
C ILE A 14 31.30 21.05 -36.70
N GLU A 15 32.41 20.50 -36.21
CA GLU A 15 32.57 19.06 -36.04
C GLU A 15 32.08 18.61 -34.66
N LYS A 16 31.85 17.31 -34.54
CA LYS A 16 31.07 16.70 -33.45
C LYS A 16 31.92 16.52 -32.20
N ASP A 17 31.78 17.42 -31.23
CA ASP A 17 32.21 17.11 -29.86
C ASP A 17 31.13 16.26 -29.15
N HIS A 18 31.42 14.96 -29.07
CA HIS A 18 30.67 14.03 -28.24
C HIS A 18 30.81 14.41 -26.76
N ILE A 19 29.71 14.80 -26.13
CA ILE A 19 29.63 14.88 -24.66
C ILE A 19 29.74 13.43 -24.13
N GLN A 20 30.93 13.07 -23.65
CA GLN A 20 31.13 11.84 -22.87
C GLN A 20 30.42 12.01 -21.53
N THR A 21 29.36 11.22 -21.32
CA THR A 21 28.63 11.14 -20.06
C THR A 21 29.48 10.42 -19.01
N THR A 22 30.14 11.19 -18.13
CA THR A 22 30.76 10.63 -16.92
C THR A 22 29.68 10.16 -15.95
N THR A 23 29.70 8.88 -15.59
CA THR A 23 28.78 8.29 -14.61
C THR A 23 29.03 8.85 -13.19
N PRO A 24 27.99 9.03 -12.37
CA PRO A 24 28.15 9.32 -10.95
C PRO A 24 28.76 8.10 -10.24
N ALA A 25 29.89 8.29 -9.57
CA ALA A 25 30.50 7.27 -8.73
C ALA A 25 30.17 7.54 -7.26
N ASP A 26 29.64 6.54 -6.56
CA ASP A 26 29.54 6.59 -5.10
C ASP A 26 30.91 6.50 -4.42
N ARG A 27 30.99 6.98 -3.18
CA ARG A 27 32.24 7.18 -2.42
C ARG A 27 33.02 5.91 -2.05
N ILE A 28 32.60 4.74 -2.52
CA ILE A 28 33.33 3.48 -2.41
C ILE A 28 33.41 2.90 -3.82
N GLY A 29 34.58 3.02 -4.46
CA GLY A 29 34.78 2.90 -5.91
C GLY A 29 34.56 1.51 -6.54
N ARG A 30 33.36 0.96 -6.42
CA ARG A 30 32.83 -0.07 -7.32
C ARG A 30 31.91 0.61 -8.31
N ALA A 31 32.18 0.43 -9.60
CA ALA A 31 31.24 0.81 -10.64
C ALA A 31 29.98 -0.04 -10.49
N VAL A 32 28.93 0.54 -9.91
CA VAL A 32 27.58 0.01 -10.09
C VAL A 32 27.26 0.17 -11.56
N ALA A 33 27.12 -0.95 -12.27
CA ALA A 33 26.62 -0.90 -13.63
C ALA A 33 25.22 -0.30 -13.56
N MET A 34 25.05 0.91 -14.11
CA MET A 34 23.70 1.42 -14.35
C MET A 34 22.99 0.37 -15.21
N PRO A 35 21.74 0.00 -14.88
CA PRO A 35 20.99 -0.92 -15.71
C PRO A 35 20.97 -0.34 -17.13
N LYS A 36 21.25 -1.18 -18.13
CA LYS A 36 21.10 -0.77 -19.53
C LYS A 36 19.68 -0.21 -19.68
N ALA A 37 19.58 1.03 -20.16
CA ALA A 37 18.30 1.54 -20.62
C ALA A 37 17.95 0.75 -21.89
N ASP A 38 17.06 -0.25 -21.75
CA ASP A 38 16.41 -0.85 -22.91
C ASP A 38 15.59 0.24 -23.60
N HIS A 39 15.89 0.44 -24.89
CA HIS A 39 15.72 1.73 -25.53
C HIS A 39 14.37 1.91 -26.26
N ASP A 40 13.43 0.98 -26.08
CA ASP A 40 12.16 0.88 -26.82
C ASP A 40 10.89 0.58 -25.96
N ASP A 41 11.01 0.43 -24.63
CA ASP A 41 9.87 0.06 -23.77
C ASP A 41 9.04 1.27 -23.30
N ARG A 42 7.76 1.33 -23.69
CA ARG A 42 6.77 2.30 -23.19
C ARG A 42 6.50 2.03 -21.69
N PRO A 43 6.80 2.95 -20.75
CA PRO A 43 6.72 2.63 -19.33
C PRO A 43 5.27 2.48 -18.84
N VAL A 44 5.02 1.41 -18.06
CA VAL A 44 3.81 1.31 -17.22
C VAL A 44 4.03 2.08 -15.92
N ASN A 45 3.29 3.17 -15.73
CA ASN A 45 3.37 4.04 -14.57
C ASN A 45 2.23 3.77 -13.58
N ILE A 46 2.42 4.07 -12.29
CA ILE A 46 1.35 4.07 -11.29
C ILE A 46 0.74 5.47 -11.24
N ASP A 47 -0.55 5.58 -11.57
CA ASP A 47 -1.33 6.83 -11.63
C ASP A 47 -2.28 6.97 -10.40
N TRP A 48 -2.46 5.90 -9.62
CA TRP A 48 -3.17 5.93 -8.33
C TRP A 48 -2.71 4.78 -7.44
N LEU A 49 -2.53 5.03 -6.14
CA LEU A 49 -2.23 4.01 -5.15
C LEU A 49 -3.12 4.19 -3.91
N ALA A 50 -3.87 3.17 -3.51
CA ALA A 50 -4.63 3.19 -2.27
C ALA A 50 -4.53 1.86 -1.50
N PHE A 51 -4.29 1.95 -0.21
CA PHE A 51 -4.09 0.83 0.69
C PHE A 51 -4.65 1.12 2.09
N VAL A 52 -4.90 0.05 2.84
CA VAL A 52 -5.37 0.12 4.23
C VAL A 52 -4.37 -0.62 5.10
N LEU A 53 -3.96 0.01 6.21
CA LEU A 53 -3.23 -0.64 7.30
C LEU A 53 -4.10 -0.66 8.56
N HIS A 54 -3.96 -1.69 9.39
CA HIS A 54 -4.57 -1.68 10.72
C HIS A 54 -3.72 -0.82 11.66
N SER A 55 -4.33 0.02 12.51
CA SER A 55 -3.57 0.97 13.33
C SER A 55 -2.66 0.32 14.38
N SER A 56 -2.82 -0.98 14.68
CA SER A 56 -1.86 -1.72 15.50
C SER A 56 -0.57 -2.09 14.77
N ALA A 57 -0.56 -2.18 13.43
CA ALA A 57 0.64 -2.48 12.62
C ALA A 57 1.67 -1.34 12.64
N VAL A 58 1.26 -0.15 13.10
CA VAL A 58 2.14 1.01 13.33
C VAL A 58 3.25 0.69 14.35
N LYS A 59 3.02 -0.24 15.27
CA LYS A 59 4.07 -0.73 16.21
C LYS A 59 5.25 -1.36 15.46
N ASP A 60 5.01 -1.92 14.27
CA ASP A 60 6.00 -2.67 13.51
C ASP A 60 6.89 -1.74 12.66
N PHE A 61 6.64 -0.42 12.66
CA PHE A 61 7.52 0.57 12.02
C PHE A 61 8.95 0.55 12.57
N VAL A 62 9.13 0.25 13.87
CA VAL A 62 10.47 0.21 14.50
C VAL A 62 11.18 -1.14 14.28
N THR A 63 10.49 -2.15 13.77
CA THR A 63 11.04 -3.50 13.50
C THR A 63 11.34 -3.74 12.02
N PHE A 64 11.14 -2.73 11.16
CA PHE A 64 11.44 -2.85 9.74
C PHE A 64 12.97 -3.03 9.53
N PRO A 65 13.42 -4.08 8.81
CA PRO A 65 14.82 -4.50 8.83
C PRO A 65 15.78 -3.63 8.00
N GLU A 66 15.25 -2.79 7.10
CA GLU A 66 16.07 -1.94 6.24
C GLU A 66 16.07 -0.50 6.77
N GLN A 67 17.27 0.07 7.00
CA GLN A 67 17.36 1.46 7.47
C GLN A 67 16.91 2.44 6.38
N THR A 68 15.93 3.27 6.70
CA THR A 68 15.50 4.34 5.82
C THR A 68 16.49 5.50 5.87
N GLU A 69 17.20 5.73 4.75
CA GLU A 69 17.86 7.01 4.56
C GLU A 69 16.82 8.13 4.43
N TRP A 70 16.84 9.07 5.37
CA TRP A 70 15.85 10.16 5.50
C TRP A 70 15.92 11.24 4.39
N ARG A 71 16.64 11.00 3.29
CA ARG A 71 16.91 11.97 2.20
C ARG A 71 16.83 11.37 0.79
N LYS A 72 15.88 10.46 0.57
CA LYS A 72 15.65 9.82 -0.75
C LYS A 72 14.92 10.70 -1.78
N TYR A 73 14.06 11.62 -1.34
CA TYR A 73 13.18 12.40 -2.23
C TYR A 73 13.84 13.70 -2.68
N GLY A 74 13.97 13.87 -3.99
CA GLY A 74 14.34 15.15 -4.60
C GLY A 74 13.15 16.11 -4.63
N MET A 75 13.43 17.42 -4.81
CA MET A 75 12.37 18.38 -5.14
C MET A 75 11.77 18.05 -6.50
N LEU A 76 10.44 18.19 -6.65
CA LEU A 76 9.76 18.07 -7.94
C LEU A 76 10.42 19.00 -8.99
N PRO A 77 10.71 18.53 -10.21
CA PRO A 77 11.33 19.35 -11.24
C PRO A 77 10.47 20.58 -11.56
N THR A 78 11.02 21.77 -11.31
CA THR A 78 10.44 23.04 -11.75
C THR A 78 11.50 23.88 -12.45
N TYR A 79 11.08 24.70 -13.42
CA TYR A 79 11.96 25.58 -14.21
C TYR A 79 12.78 26.56 -13.35
N ARG A 80 12.41 26.78 -12.08
CA ARG A 80 13.13 27.64 -11.12
C ARG A 80 14.31 26.96 -10.41
N SER A 81 14.46 25.64 -10.50
CA SER A 81 15.49 24.88 -9.78
C SER A 81 16.95 25.23 -10.13
N HIS A 82 17.20 25.99 -11.20
CA HIS A 82 18.53 26.49 -11.57
C HIS A 82 19.03 27.71 -10.78
N VAL A 83 18.19 28.38 -9.96
CA VAL A 83 18.59 29.63 -9.29
C VAL A 83 18.25 29.62 -7.80
N LEU A 84 19.28 29.36 -6.99
CA LEU A 84 19.49 29.84 -5.61
C LEU A 84 18.36 29.65 -4.58
N ALA A 85 18.57 28.73 -3.64
CA ALA A 85 18.29 29.00 -2.23
C ALA A 85 19.21 28.17 -1.32
N ARG A 86 19.74 28.78 -0.27
CA ARG A 86 20.37 28.08 0.87
C ARG A 86 19.27 27.70 1.84
N ASP A 87 19.28 26.44 2.28
CA ASP A 87 18.21 25.88 3.09
C ASP A 87 18.37 26.22 4.59
N THR A 88 17.28 26.64 5.24
CA THR A 88 17.24 26.99 6.67
C THR A 88 16.36 26.03 7.46
N PHE A 89 16.44 24.74 7.14
CA PHE A 89 15.54 23.71 7.70
C PHE A 89 15.94 23.16 9.09
N PHE A 90 17.05 23.60 9.67
CA PHE A 90 17.44 23.23 11.04
C PHE A 90 17.04 24.32 12.03
N ASN A 91 15.80 24.30 12.53
CA ASN A 91 15.37 25.10 13.68
C ASN A 91 14.07 24.59 14.34
N ASP A 92 13.90 23.27 14.48
CA ASP A 92 12.96 22.71 15.45
C ASP A 92 13.69 22.03 16.61
N VAL A 93 13.14 22.23 17.81
CA VAL A 93 13.92 22.34 19.04
C VAL A 93 14.09 21.00 19.76
N ILE A 94 15.34 20.61 19.93
CA ILE A 94 15.82 19.66 20.93
C ILE A 94 15.47 20.17 22.35
N ASN A 95 14.98 19.29 23.25
CA ASN A 95 14.65 19.64 24.64
C ASN A 95 15.80 20.43 25.31
N PRO A 96 15.57 21.66 25.84
CA PRO A 96 16.65 22.52 26.35
C PRO A 96 17.48 21.92 27.48
N HIS A 97 16.90 21.01 28.28
CA HIS A 97 17.52 20.38 29.44
C HIS A 97 18.14 19.00 29.14
N THR A 98 17.42 18.10 28.45
CA THR A 98 17.91 16.73 28.19
C THR A 98 18.68 16.58 26.88
N ARG A 99 18.56 17.57 25.99
CA ARG A 99 19.26 17.74 24.71
C ARG A 99 19.36 16.54 23.74
N MET A 100 18.48 15.54 23.84
CA MET A 100 18.47 14.37 22.95
C MET A 100 17.06 13.95 22.49
N TRP A 101 17.03 13.10 21.47
CA TRP A 101 15.88 12.31 21.01
C TRP A 101 16.26 10.83 21.17
N CYS A 102 15.57 10.10 22.05
CA CYS A 102 15.91 8.71 22.36
C CYS A 102 14.88 7.74 21.76
N PRO A 103 15.31 6.64 21.11
CA PRO A 103 14.48 5.45 21.03
C PRO A 103 14.41 4.84 22.43
N LEU A 104 13.24 4.85 23.07
CA LEU A 104 13.07 4.24 24.39
C LEU A 104 13.44 2.75 24.32
N THR A 105 14.32 2.31 25.20
CA THR A 105 14.57 0.88 25.44
C THR A 105 13.33 0.23 26.05
N PRO A 106 13.17 -1.12 25.98
CA PRO A 106 12.01 -1.79 26.58
C PRO A 106 11.79 -1.43 28.06
N ALA A 107 12.87 -1.22 28.82
CA ALA A 107 12.80 -0.80 30.23
C ALA A 107 12.32 0.65 30.41
N GLU A 108 12.71 1.59 29.53
CA GLU A 108 12.21 2.97 29.56
C GLU A 108 10.77 3.08 29.00
N ILE A 109 10.35 2.13 28.15
CA ILE A 109 8.95 1.96 27.79
C ILE A 109 8.19 1.43 29.00
N GLU A 110 8.66 0.39 29.68
CA GLU A 110 8.05 -0.14 30.91
C GLU A 110 7.97 0.93 32.00
N GLU A 111 9.03 1.70 32.28
CA GLU A 111 9.01 2.78 33.29
C GLU A 111 8.04 3.92 32.92
N ALA A 112 7.94 4.30 31.65
CA ALA A 112 6.94 5.27 31.18
C ALA A 112 5.51 4.69 31.08
N PHE A 113 5.37 3.37 30.99
CA PHE A 113 4.10 2.66 31.03
C PHE A 113 3.63 2.49 32.48
N ASP A 114 4.54 2.20 33.40
CA ASP A 114 4.31 2.09 34.84
C ASP A 114 4.01 3.47 35.45
N GLU A 115 4.72 4.55 35.09
CA GLU A 115 4.34 5.92 35.50
C GLU A 115 2.96 6.33 34.94
N PHE A 116 2.54 5.74 33.82
CA PHE A 116 1.20 5.91 33.23
C PHE A 116 0.13 4.99 33.87
N VAL A 117 0.53 3.82 34.40
CA VAL A 117 -0.34 2.79 35.01
C VAL A 117 -0.53 3.00 36.51
N ASP A 118 0.47 3.48 37.25
CA ASP A 118 0.38 3.84 38.68
C ASP A 118 -0.62 4.99 38.94
N GLY A 119 -1.00 5.74 37.90
CA GLY A 119 -2.12 6.67 37.94
C GLY A 119 -3.51 6.03 38.02
N TYR A 120 -3.64 4.73 37.73
CA TYR A 120 -4.92 4.00 37.71
C TYR A 120 -5.28 3.39 39.07
N LYS A 121 -5.73 4.24 40.00
CA LYS A 121 -6.49 3.75 41.16
C LYS A 121 -7.87 3.22 40.71
N PHE A 122 -8.22 2.03 41.16
CA PHE A 122 -9.58 1.49 40.99
C PHE A 122 -10.58 2.38 41.75
N PRO A 123 -11.57 3.01 41.09
CA PRO A 123 -12.40 4.07 41.69
C PRO A 123 -13.43 3.60 42.73
N ASN A 124 -13.35 2.38 43.25
CA ASN A 124 -14.40 1.84 44.12
C ASN A 124 -14.41 2.45 45.54
N GLU A 125 -13.23 2.87 46.03
CA GLU A 125 -13.09 3.52 47.35
C GLU A 125 -13.38 5.03 47.27
N ASP A 126 -12.85 5.72 46.26
CA ASP A 126 -12.95 7.18 46.11
C ASP A 126 -14.39 7.68 45.82
N PHE A 127 -15.26 6.82 45.30
CA PHE A 127 -16.67 7.14 44.98
C PHE A 127 -17.69 6.60 46.00
N GLY A 128 -17.24 6.18 47.19
CA GLY A 128 -18.12 5.78 48.29
C GLY A 128 -19.04 4.60 47.98
N GLY A 129 -18.65 3.73 47.04
CA GLY A 129 -19.44 2.59 46.58
C GLY A 129 -20.47 2.87 45.47
N ASP A 130 -20.55 4.08 44.90
CA ASP A 130 -21.39 4.32 43.71
C ASP A 130 -20.74 3.75 42.44
N PHE A 131 -21.09 2.49 42.15
CA PHE A 131 -20.67 1.75 40.96
C PHE A 131 -20.96 2.48 39.63
N ARG A 132 -21.98 3.34 39.56
CA ARG A 132 -22.32 4.07 38.32
C ARG A 132 -21.33 5.20 38.05
N LEU A 133 -20.97 5.97 39.08
CA LEU A 133 -19.96 7.02 38.98
C LEU A 133 -18.56 6.43 38.76
N ALA A 134 -18.23 5.37 39.49
CA ALA A 134 -16.97 4.63 39.30
C ALA A 134 -16.82 4.10 37.87
N LYS A 135 -17.91 3.55 37.28
CA LYS A 135 -17.92 3.13 35.87
C LYS A 135 -17.75 4.31 34.91
N GLN A 136 -18.48 5.41 35.09
CA GLN A 136 -18.37 6.59 34.21
C GLN A 136 -16.95 7.19 34.23
N ALA A 137 -16.30 7.21 35.40
CA ALA A 137 -14.91 7.64 35.52
C ALA A 137 -13.95 6.71 34.75
N LEU A 138 -14.12 5.39 34.86
CA LEU A 138 -13.34 4.40 34.12
C LEU A 138 -13.54 4.51 32.60
N ASP A 139 -14.80 4.61 32.14
CA ASP A 139 -15.14 4.80 30.72
C ASP A 139 -14.45 6.08 30.18
N THR A 140 -14.48 7.18 30.93
CA THR A 140 -13.78 8.44 30.59
C THR A 140 -12.27 8.29 30.52
N GLN A 141 -11.64 7.54 31.45
CA GLN A 141 -10.20 7.28 31.43
C GLN A 141 -9.80 6.43 30.21
N ILE A 142 -10.60 5.42 29.86
CA ILE A 142 -10.40 4.58 28.67
C ILE A 142 -10.51 5.42 27.39
N GLU A 143 -11.47 6.34 27.30
CA GLU A 143 -11.59 7.28 26.18
C GLU A 143 -10.35 8.19 26.06
N ILE A 144 -9.85 8.75 27.18
CA ILE A 144 -8.65 9.58 27.20
C ILE A 144 -7.41 8.79 26.75
N PHE A 145 -7.25 7.55 27.22
CA PHE A 145 -6.15 6.66 26.80
C PHE A 145 -6.22 6.34 25.30
N ASN A 146 -7.39 5.91 24.82
CA ASN A 146 -7.59 5.57 23.41
C ASN A 146 -7.31 6.78 22.48
N ARG A 147 -7.69 7.99 22.90
CA ARG A 147 -7.36 9.23 22.18
C ARG A 147 -5.84 9.45 22.11
N LYS A 148 -5.13 9.41 23.25
CA LYS A 148 -3.65 9.57 23.30
C LYS A 148 -2.95 8.51 22.43
N MET A 149 -3.41 7.27 22.48
CA MET A 149 -2.89 6.18 21.64
C MET A 149 -3.15 6.41 20.14
N MET A 150 -4.30 6.98 19.76
CA MET A 150 -4.57 7.35 18.37
C MET A 150 -3.67 8.50 17.91
N GLU A 151 -3.50 9.54 18.73
CA GLU A 151 -2.59 10.67 18.46
C GLU A 151 -1.15 10.19 18.22
N ALA A 152 -0.63 9.30 19.08
CA ALA A 152 0.69 8.70 18.93
C ALA A 152 0.82 7.87 17.63
N ARG A 153 -0.19 7.06 17.29
CA ARG A 153 -0.20 6.27 16.04
C ARG A 153 -0.23 7.17 14.80
N ILE A 154 -1.00 8.25 14.82
CA ILE A 154 -1.06 9.24 13.72
C ILE A 154 0.31 9.91 13.54
N GLU A 155 0.98 10.28 14.63
CA GLU A 155 2.33 10.87 14.59
C GLU A 155 3.37 9.89 14.00
N MET A 156 3.31 8.61 14.36
CA MET A 156 4.14 7.57 13.75
C MET A 156 3.87 7.42 12.25
N ILE A 157 2.60 7.40 11.82
CA ILE A 157 2.23 7.36 10.39
C ILE A 157 2.70 8.62 9.65
N ARG A 158 2.61 9.80 10.27
CA ARG A 158 3.13 11.05 9.70
C ARG A 158 4.64 10.97 9.43
N ARG A 159 5.41 10.40 10.36
CA ARG A 159 6.87 10.20 10.20
C ARG A 159 7.19 9.18 9.12
N TRP A 160 6.47 8.06 9.09
CA TRP A 160 6.63 7.02 8.07
C TRP A 160 6.28 7.53 6.66
N LEU A 161 5.20 8.30 6.50
CA LEU A 161 4.87 8.95 5.23
C LEU A 161 5.94 9.97 4.78
N ALA A 162 6.52 10.73 5.71
CA ALA A 162 7.63 11.62 5.38
C ALA A 162 8.89 10.84 4.96
N ALA A 163 9.16 9.69 5.57
CA ALA A 163 10.36 8.88 5.36
C ALA A 163 10.31 7.94 4.14
N GLU A 164 9.14 7.35 3.82
CA GLU A 164 8.97 6.33 2.76
C GLU A 164 8.18 6.81 1.54
N PHE A 165 7.49 7.94 1.66
CA PHE A 165 6.69 8.54 0.58
C PHE A 165 7.12 9.99 0.27
N GLY A 166 7.95 10.62 1.11
CA GLY A 166 8.29 12.04 0.99
C GLY A 166 7.09 12.97 1.19
N LEU A 167 6.05 12.51 1.90
CA LEU A 167 4.76 13.19 2.08
C LEU A 167 4.56 13.68 3.52
N HIS A 168 4.15 14.93 3.68
CA HIS A 168 3.67 15.47 4.96
C HIS A 168 2.16 15.32 5.10
N LEU A 169 1.74 14.99 6.31
CA LEU A 169 0.35 15.10 6.74
C LEU A 169 -0.02 16.57 7.02
N GLY A 170 -1.08 17.05 6.38
CA GLY A 170 -1.71 18.33 6.63
C GLY A 170 -2.62 18.32 7.86
N VAL A 171 -3.40 19.40 8.03
CA VAL A 171 -4.37 19.53 9.13
C VAL A 171 -5.62 18.69 8.82
N PHE A 172 -6.13 17.98 9.83
CA PHE A 172 -7.40 17.25 9.76
C PHE A 172 -8.58 18.19 9.50
N ARG A 173 -9.56 17.70 8.74
CA ARG A 173 -10.68 18.52 8.24
C ARG A 173 -11.87 18.58 9.18
N GLY A 174 -11.89 17.79 10.26
CA GLY A 174 -12.98 17.73 11.22
C GLY A 174 -14.23 16.98 10.71
N TYR A 175 -14.11 16.20 9.63
CA TYR A 175 -15.22 15.41 9.11
C TYR A 175 -14.79 14.18 8.28
N GLY A 176 -15.59 13.13 8.37
CA GLY A 176 -15.30 11.81 7.82
C GLY A 176 -15.73 11.58 6.37
N ARG A 177 -15.16 10.53 5.75
CA ARG A 177 -15.60 9.91 4.49
C ARG A 177 -15.26 8.42 4.50
N TYR A 178 -15.88 7.62 3.64
CA TYR A 178 -15.63 6.17 3.51
C TYR A 178 -15.76 5.40 4.85
N CYS A 179 -16.70 5.80 5.71
CA CYS A 179 -16.89 5.28 7.08
C CYS A 179 -15.72 5.54 8.06
N TYR A 180 -14.74 6.37 7.68
CA TYR A 180 -13.78 6.96 8.61
C TYR A 180 -14.34 8.21 9.28
N GLN A 181 -13.81 8.56 10.45
CA GLN A 181 -14.28 9.68 11.28
C GLN A 181 -13.71 11.04 10.84
N ASP A 182 -12.45 11.08 10.40
CA ASP A 182 -11.81 12.29 9.88
C ASP A 182 -10.78 11.98 8.77
N HIS A 183 -10.30 13.01 8.09
CA HIS A 183 -9.24 12.91 7.09
C HIS A 183 -8.40 14.17 6.97
N ALA A 184 -7.15 13.99 6.54
CA ALA A 184 -6.19 15.05 6.30
C ALA A 184 -5.52 14.89 4.91
N PRO A 185 -5.23 16.00 4.20
CA PRO A 185 -4.51 15.98 2.94
C PRO A 185 -3.02 15.64 3.12
N LEU A 186 -2.41 15.10 2.08
CA LEU A 186 -0.97 14.83 1.98
C LEU A 186 -0.32 15.81 0.99
N TYR A 187 0.84 16.34 1.34
CA TYR A 187 1.60 17.31 0.55
C TYR A 187 3.06 16.86 0.37
N ALA A 188 3.76 17.32 -0.66
CA ALA A 188 5.19 17.08 -0.80
C ALA A 188 6.01 17.84 0.27
N TYR A 189 7.15 17.26 0.65
CA TYR A 189 8.18 17.94 1.44
C TYR A 189 8.64 19.24 0.75
N ASN A 190 8.67 20.34 1.50
CA ASN A 190 9.03 21.69 1.03
C ASN A 190 8.17 22.30 -0.11
N ASP A 191 6.98 21.76 -0.39
CA ASP A 191 6.09 22.35 -1.42
C ASP A 191 5.31 23.57 -0.93
N ASN A 192 5.76 24.75 -1.35
CA ASN A 192 5.05 26.02 -1.14
C ASN A 192 3.74 26.15 -1.93
N THR A 193 3.49 25.31 -2.95
CA THR A 193 2.27 25.36 -3.76
C THR A 193 1.07 24.66 -3.10
N ARG A 194 1.32 23.82 -2.07
CA ARG A 194 0.31 23.06 -1.32
C ARG A 194 -0.59 22.21 -2.22
N VAL A 195 -0.02 21.58 -3.24
CA VAL A 195 -0.76 20.67 -4.12
C VAL A 195 -1.08 19.39 -3.35
N GLU A 196 -2.37 19.05 -3.23
CA GLU A 196 -2.81 17.81 -2.58
C GLU A 196 -2.35 16.61 -3.42
N LEU A 197 -1.43 15.80 -2.86
CA LEU A 197 -0.87 14.60 -3.47
C LEU A 197 -1.58 13.31 -3.02
N GLY A 198 -2.37 13.40 -1.96
CA GLY A 198 -3.11 12.27 -1.41
C GLY A 198 -3.96 12.66 -0.21
N LEU A 199 -4.63 11.67 0.39
CA LEU A 199 -5.48 11.81 1.57
C LEU A 199 -5.26 10.62 2.51
N LEU A 200 -5.21 10.92 3.80
CA LEU A 200 -5.16 9.95 4.90
C LEU A 200 -6.46 10.05 5.71
N TYR A 201 -7.13 8.91 5.91
CA TYR A 201 -8.41 8.78 6.61
C TYR A 201 -8.24 7.96 7.90
N VAL A 202 -8.82 8.41 9.01
CA VAL A 202 -8.62 7.83 10.37
C VAL A 202 -9.91 7.74 11.18
N GLY A 203 -9.89 6.85 12.18
CA GLY A 203 -10.99 6.60 13.10
C GLY A 203 -12.16 5.85 12.43
N GLY A 204 -12.89 5.02 13.16
CA GLY A 204 -13.87 4.10 12.56
C GLY A 204 -13.22 2.90 11.88
N ASN A 205 -13.97 2.21 10.99
CA ASN A 205 -13.56 1.03 10.21
C ASN A 205 -12.59 0.08 10.95
N GLU A 206 -13.02 -0.46 12.09
CA GLU A 206 -12.24 -1.45 12.87
C GLU A 206 -10.81 -0.97 13.21
N ASN A 207 -10.64 0.31 13.56
CA ASN A 207 -9.35 0.91 13.90
C ASN A 207 -8.29 0.79 12.78
N THR A 208 -8.72 0.86 11.52
CA THR A 208 -7.82 0.95 10.36
C THR A 208 -7.50 2.39 9.98
N VAL A 209 -6.50 2.56 9.12
CA VAL A 209 -6.12 3.81 8.46
C VAL A 209 -6.11 3.56 6.96
N PHE A 210 -6.77 4.43 6.20
CA PHE A 210 -6.85 4.35 4.74
C PHE A 210 -6.06 5.48 4.12
N ILE A 211 -5.19 5.14 3.17
CA ILE A 211 -4.32 6.09 2.49
C ILE A 211 -4.60 5.99 1.00
N GLN A 212 -4.79 7.15 0.36
CA GLN A 212 -4.94 7.28 -1.08
C GLN A 212 -3.94 8.31 -1.60
N ILE A 213 -3.28 7.99 -2.71
CA ILE A 213 -2.26 8.81 -3.36
C ILE A 213 -2.69 8.95 -4.83
N ASN A 214 -2.80 10.18 -5.30
CA ASN A 214 -3.23 10.49 -6.67
C ASN A 214 -2.06 10.44 -7.67
N ALA A 215 -2.30 10.72 -8.95
CA ALA A 215 -1.29 10.67 -10.01
C ALA A 215 -0.03 11.48 -9.70
N HIS A 216 -0.18 12.74 -9.29
CA HIS A 216 0.94 13.60 -8.92
C HIS A 216 1.66 13.10 -7.66
N GLY A 217 0.91 12.56 -6.70
CA GLY A 217 1.49 11.94 -5.51
C GLY A 217 2.26 10.66 -5.83
N CYS A 218 1.77 9.81 -6.74
CA CYS A 218 2.48 8.61 -7.17
C CYS A 218 3.76 8.98 -7.91
N GLN A 219 3.71 9.97 -8.81
CA GLN A 219 4.89 10.52 -9.47
C GLN A 219 5.94 11.05 -8.46
N HIS A 220 5.51 11.76 -7.42
CA HIS A 220 6.38 12.22 -6.34
C HIS A 220 7.01 11.05 -5.55
N VAL A 221 6.19 10.12 -5.09
CA VAL A 221 6.60 8.95 -4.29
C VAL A 221 7.61 8.10 -5.06
N PHE A 222 7.28 7.69 -6.28
CA PHE A 222 8.14 6.85 -7.12
C PHE A 222 9.33 7.59 -7.75
N SER A 223 9.50 8.88 -7.48
CA SER A 223 10.75 9.60 -7.79
C SER A 223 11.85 9.36 -6.74
N GLY A 224 11.50 8.92 -5.52
CA GLY A 224 12.45 8.63 -4.43
C GLY A 224 12.30 7.25 -3.80
N THR A 225 11.35 6.43 -4.24
CA THR A 225 11.15 5.05 -3.77
C THR A 225 10.85 4.11 -4.92
N SER A 226 11.08 2.81 -4.75
CA SER A 226 10.74 1.81 -5.75
C SER A 226 9.48 1.02 -5.36
N PRO A 227 8.72 0.46 -6.33
CA PRO A 227 7.60 -0.44 -6.06
C PRO A 227 7.99 -1.63 -5.17
N GLU A 228 9.17 -2.22 -5.38
CA GLU A 228 9.68 -3.36 -4.61
C GLU A 228 9.99 -2.97 -3.16
N HIS A 229 10.46 -1.74 -2.92
CA HIS A 229 10.65 -1.21 -1.56
C HIS A 229 9.32 -1.03 -0.84
N LEU A 230 8.29 -0.51 -1.53
CA LEU A 230 6.93 -0.45 -0.98
C LEU A 230 6.31 -1.84 -0.76
N HIS A 231 6.62 -2.84 -1.60
CA HIS A 231 6.19 -4.22 -1.39
C HIS A 231 6.70 -4.79 -0.06
N LYS A 232 7.99 -4.59 0.25
CA LYS A 232 8.57 -5.01 1.54
C LYS A 232 7.84 -4.35 2.72
N TRP A 233 7.64 -3.03 2.66
CA TRP A 233 6.89 -2.30 3.68
C TRP A 233 5.47 -2.82 3.85
N PHE A 234 4.72 -2.96 2.77
CA PHE A 234 3.34 -3.42 2.81
C PHE A 234 3.25 -4.86 3.36
N THR A 235 4.17 -5.74 2.97
CA THR A 235 4.28 -7.10 3.50
C THR A 235 4.57 -7.10 5.01
N HIS A 236 5.54 -6.31 5.46
CA HIS A 236 5.91 -6.16 6.88
C HIS A 236 4.75 -5.63 7.74
N LEU A 237 3.93 -4.72 7.19
CA LEU A 237 2.75 -4.15 7.84
C LEU A 237 1.49 -5.02 7.74
N GLY A 238 1.60 -6.25 7.21
CA GLY A 238 0.48 -7.17 7.04
C GLY A 238 -0.56 -6.73 5.98
N ILE A 239 -0.20 -5.79 5.10
CA ILE A 239 -1.05 -5.34 4.00
C ILE A 239 -0.98 -6.38 2.88
N VAL A 240 -2.06 -7.14 2.71
CA VAL A 240 -2.13 -8.23 1.71
C VAL A 240 -2.64 -7.74 0.35
N LYS A 241 -3.51 -6.71 0.35
CA LYS A 241 -4.14 -6.17 -0.86
C LYS A 241 -4.12 -4.64 -0.90
N LEU A 242 -3.94 -4.11 -2.10
CA LEU A 242 -4.20 -2.72 -2.43
C LEU A 242 -5.70 -2.56 -2.66
N GLN A 243 -6.32 -1.53 -2.09
CA GLN A 243 -7.74 -1.22 -2.31
C GLN A 243 -7.96 -0.73 -3.74
N ARG A 244 -7.00 0.05 -4.27
CA ARG A 244 -6.99 0.53 -5.64
C ARG A 244 -5.56 0.72 -6.13
N LEU A 245 -5.31 0.36 -7.38
CA LEU A 245 -4.07 0.61 -8.11
C LEU A 245 -4.48 1.04 -9.52
N ASP A 246 -4.19 2.28 -9.92
CA ASP A 246 -4.36 2.68 -11.32
C ASP A 246 -3.01 2.61 -12.02
N LEU A 247 -2.97 1.90 -13.14
CA LEU A 247 -1.79 1.78 -14.00
C LEU A 247 -2.05 2.51 -15.31
N CYS A 248 -1.07 3.24 -15.83
CA CYS A 248 -1.20 3.93 -17.11
C CYS A 248 0.02 3.73 -18.02
N VAL A 249 -0.25 3.69 -19.32
CA VAL A 249 0.75 3.78 -20.40
C VAL A 249 0.42 5.01 -21.24
N ASP A 250 1.44 5.80 -21.52
CA ASP A 250 1.36 6.98 -22.38
C ASP A 250 1.88 6.67 -23.79
N ASP A 251 1.11 7.05 -24.81
CA ASP A 251 1.41 6.90 -26.23
C ASP A 251 1.56 8.29 -26.86
N PHE A 252 2.80 8.64 -27.22
CA PHE A 252 3.14 9.90 -27.90
C PHE A 252 3.25 9.74 -29.42
N ASP A 253 3.11 8.52 -29.93
CA ASP A 253 3.34 8.15 -31.34
C ASP A 253 2.04 8.00 -32.16
N ASP A 254 0.87 8.18 -31.51
CA ASP A 254 -0.48 8.02 -32.10
C ASP A 254 -0.81 6.58 -32.55
N VAL A 255 -0.20 5.58 -31.91
CA VAL A 255 -0.41 4.16 -32.24
C VAL A 255 -1.64 3.59 -31.54
N PHE A 256 -1.87 3.93 -30.27
CA PHE A 256 -2.95 3.37 -29.45
C PHE A 256 -4.02 4.43 -29.16
N THR A 257 -4.55 5.00 -30.24
CA THR A 257 -5.63 6.00 -30.21
C THR A 257 -6.92 5.44 -29.60
N VAL A 258 -7.83 6.34 -29.21
CA VAL A 258 -9.17 5.99 -28.71
C VAL A 258 -9.96 5.17 -29.75
N GLN A 259 -9.79 5.49 -31.03
CA GLN A 259 -10.38 4.79 -32.17
C GLN A 259 -9.81 3.37 -32.31
N HIS A 260 -8.49 3.18 -32.14
CA HIS A 260 -7.87 1.85 -32.15
C HIS A 260 -8.40 1.00 -30.99
N ALA A 261 -8.38 1.54 -29.76
CA ALA A 261 -8.89 0.88 -28.58
C ALA A 261 -10.39 0.52 -28.68
N TYR A 262 -11.18 1.31 -29.40
CA TYR A 262 -12.58 0.96 -29.67
C TYR A 262 -12.72 -0.20 -30.66
N SER A 263 -11.83 -0.30 -31.66
CA SER A 263 -11.77 -1.48 -32.53
C SER A 263 -11.31 -2.73 -31.75
N ASP A 264 -10.29 -2.61 -30.90
CA ASP A 264 -9.87 -3.68 -29.98
C ASP A 264 -11.02 -4.15 -29.07
N PHE A 265 -11.82 -3.21 -28.55
CA PHE A 265 -13.01 -3.51 -27.76
C PHE A 265 -14.09 -4.26 -28.57
N GLN A 266 -14.33 -3.87 -29.82
CA GLN A 266 -15.23 -4.60 -30.73
C GLN A 266 -14.72 -6.02 -31.06
N ASN A 267 -13.40 -6.22 -31.02
CA ASN A 267 -12.73 -7.51 -31.25
C ASN A 267 -12.52 -8.34 -29.97
N ASP A 268 -13.27 -8.07 -28.90
CA ASP A 268 -13.19 -8.78 -27.59
C ASP A 268 -11.81 -8.68 -26.87
N ALA A 269 -10.88 -7.81 -27.27
CA ALA A 269 -9.51 -7.75 -26.69
C ALA A 269 -9.43 -7.31 -25.20
N PHE A 270 -10.54 -6.81 -24.65
CA PHE A 270 -10.71 -6.50 -23.23
C PHE A 270 -11.34 -7.66 -22.43
N TYR A 271 -11.81 -8.70 -23.12
CA TYR A 271 -12.40 -9.89 -22.51
C TYR A 271 -11.32 -10.83 -21.95
N ARG A 272 -11.70 -11.65 -20.96
CA ARG A 272 -10.75 -12.47 -20.17
C ARG A 272 -11.25 -13.89 -19.90
N GLY A 273 -12.05 -14.43 -20.81
CA GLY A 273 -12.48 -15.83 -20.81
C GLY A 273 -13.46 -16.24 -19.70
N ARG A 274 -13.94 -15.33 -18.84
CA ARG A 274 -14.88 -15.65 -17.74
C ARG A 274 -16.05 -14.67 -17.69
N GLY A 275 -17.28 -15.21 -17.70
CA GLY A 275 -18.52 -14.46 -17.48
C GLY A 275 -19.22 -13.96 -18.75
N ARG A 276 -20.30 -13.18 -18.57
CA ARG A 276 -21.04 -12.54 -19.67
C ARG A 276 -20.17 -11.47 -20.34
N ARG A 277 -20.25 -11.38 -21.68
CA ARG A 277 -19.48 -10.44 -22.52
C ARG A 277 -20.02 -8.99 -22.53
N THR A 278 -21.06 -8.69 -21.76
CA THR A 278 -21.65 -7.36 -21.68
C THR A 278 -20.85 -6.48 -20.72
N PHE A 279 -19.92 -5.70 -21.26
CA PHE A 279 -19.29 -4.59 -20.56
C PHE A 279 -20.13 -3.32 -20.72
N GLU A 280 -20.31 -2.57 -19.63
CA GLU A 280 -20.62 -1.14 -19.73
C GLU A 280 -19.46 -0.46 -20.47
N HIS A 281 -19.77 0.43 -21.41
CA HIS A 281 -18.77 1.22 -22.12
C HIS A 281 -19.33 2.58 -22.53
N GLU A 282 -18.45 3.56 -22.67
CA GLU A 282 -18.74 4.90 -23.19
C GLU A 282 -17.68 5.22 -24.24
N TYR A 283 -18.09 5.63 -25.44
CA TYR A 283 -17.19 6.00 -26.54
C TYR A 283 -17.59 7.37 -27.07
N THR A 284 -16.66 8.32 -27.10
CA THR A 284 -16.86 9.69 -27.59
C THR A 284 -15.61 10.14 -28.35
N ILE A 285 -15.82 10.80 -29.50
CA ILE A 285 -14.78 11.43 -30.32
C ILE A 285 -15.19 12.87 -30.63
N GLY A 286 -14.24 13.79 -30.81
CA GLY A 286 -14.47 15.19 -31.16
C GLY A 286 -14.05 16.15 -30.05
N THR A 287 -15.01 16.79 -29.36
CA THR A 287 -14.70 17.74 -28.26
C THR A 287 -14.10 17.06 -27.03
N LYS A 288 -14.27 15.74 -26.93
CA LYS A 288 -13.56 14.83 -26.03
C LYS A 288 -13.27 13.56 -26.84
N GLU A 289 -12.12 12.95 -26.59
CA GLU A 289 -11.78 11.64 -27.13
C GLU A 289 -11.56 10.71 -25.95
N LEU A 290 -12.51 9.80 -25.74
CA LEU A 290 -12.59 8.91 -24.59
C LEU A 290 -13.28 7.60 -24.97
N LEU A 291 -12.66 6.49 -24.58
CA LEU A 291 -13.27 5.18 -24.42
C LEU A 291 -13.18 4.77 -22.95
N THR A 292 -14.27 4.30 -22.38
CA THR A 292 -14.27 3.60 -21.09
C THR A 292 -14.82 2.19 -21.25
N VAL A 293 -14.27 1.23 -20.53
CA VAL A 293 -14.71 -0.19 -20.57
C VAL A 293 -14.79 -0.74 -19.14
N GLY A 294 -15.94 -1.34 -18.80
CA GLY A 294 -16.31 -1.72 -17.45
C GLY A 294 -16.99 -0.56 -16.70
N SER A 295 -17.11 -0.68 -15.37
CA SER A 295 -17.71 0.38 -14.54
C SER A 295 -16.80 0.76 -13.37
N ARG A 296 -16.99 1.96 -12.81
CA ARG A 296 -16.29 2.39 -11.57
C ARG A 296 -16.58 1.50 -10.35
N LYS A 297 -17.46 0.49 -10.47
CA LYS A 297 -17.75 -0.51 -9.42
C LYS A 297 -17.09 -1.87 -9.67
N SER A 298 -16.64 -2.18 -10.90
CA SER A 298 -15.93 -3.42 -11.17
C SER A 298 -14.49 -3.40 -10.65
N LEU A 299 -13.89 -4.59 -10.51
CA LEU A 299 -12.49 -4.77 -10.10
C LEU A 299 -11.48 -4.24 -11.14
N TYR A 300 -11.95 -3.98 -12.36
CA TYR A 300 -11.17 -3.52 -13.51
C TYR A 300 -12.03 -2.50 -14.24
N TYR A 301 -11.46 -1.34 -14.55
CA TYR A 301 -12.14 -0.27 -15.27
C TYR A 301 -11.13 0.50 -16.13
N TRP A 302 -11.28 0.42 -17.44
CA TRP A 302 -10.38 1.07 -18.40
C TRP A 302 -10.86 2.46 -18.78
N ARG A 303 -9.91 3.35 -19.04
CA ARG A 303 -10.05 4.68 -19.63
C ARG A 303 -8.94 4.89 -20.65
N ILE A 304 -9.29 4.97 -21.92
CA ILE A 304 -8.39 5.30 -23.02
C ILE A 304 -8.81 6.66 -23.54
N TYR A 305 -7.92 7.65 -23.53
CA TYR A 305 -8.29 9.03 -23.85
C TYR A 305 -7.14 9.87 -24.39
N ASN A 306 -7.48 10.89 -25.18
CA ASN A 306 -6.51 11.88 -25.64
C ASN A 306 -6.15 12.82 -24.46
N LYS A 307 -4.97 12.60 -23.89
CA LYS A 307 -4.44 13.31 -22.73
C LYS A 307 -4.02 14.73 -23.09
N ALA A 308 -3.48 14.95 -24.29
CA ALA A 308 -3.18 16.29 -24.78
C ALA A 308 -4.46 17.13 -24.90
N LEU A 309 -5.53 16.57 -25.48
CA LEU A 309 -6.84 17.22 -25.57
C LEU A 309 -7.43 17.51 -24.19
N GLN A 310 -7.32 16.57 -23.22
CA GLN A 310 -7.74 16.80 -21.83
C GLN A 310 -7.04 18.01 -21.20
N LEU A 311 -5.75 18.18 -21.48
CA LEU A 311 -4.90 19.24 -20.92
C LEU A 311 -4.86 20.53 -21.76
N GLY A 312 -5.54 20.57 -22.91
CA GLY A 312 -5.49 21.70 -23.84
C GLY A 312 -4.15 21.89 -24.56
N LEU A 313 -3.34 20.83 -24.63
CA LEU A 313 -2.00 20.84 -25.25
C LEU A 313 -2.08 20.54 -26.75
N LYS A 314 -1.14 21.12 -27.52
CA LYS A 314 -1.02 20.92 -28.98
C LYS A 314 0.09 19.91 -29.29
N MET A 315 -0.11 18.66 -28.91
CA MET A 315 0.80 17.54 -29.18
C MET A 315 0.02 16.23 -29.28
N THR A 316 0.64 15.19 -29.83
CA THR A 316 0.13 13.81 -29.70
C THR A 316 0.38 13.32 -28.28
N TRP A 317 -0.68 12.86 -27.60
CA TRP A 317 -0.58 12.18 -26.31
C TRP A 317 -1.89 11.44 -26.03
N ASN A 318 -1.93 10.14 -26.31
CA ASN A 318 -2.99 9.23 -25.85
C ASN A 318 -2.55 8.58 -24.54
N ARG A 319 -3.48 8.35 -23.61
CA ARG A 319 -3.23 7.61 -22.37
C ARG A 319 -4.21 6.46 -22.24
N SER A 320 -3.67 5.27 -21.97
CA SER A 320 -4.44 4.07 -21.62
C SER A 320 -4.24 3.79 -20.14
N GLU A 321 -5.28 4.03 -19.34
CA GLU A 321 -5.29 3.97 -17.88
C GLU A 321 -6.29 2.89 -17.42
N ILE A 322 -5.87 2.00 -16.52
CA ILE A 322 -6.75 1.00 -15.90
C ILE A 322 -6.80 1.19 -14.39
N GLU A 323 -8.00 1.37 -13.86
CA GLU A 323 -8.31 1.30 -12.43
C GLU A 323 -8.51 -0.17 -12.03
N LEU A 324 -7.60 -0.69 -11.20
CA LEU A 324 -7.66 -2.02 -10.57
C LEU A 324 -8.14 -1.89 -9.13
N LYS A 325 -8.93 -2.84 -8.64
CA LYS A 325 -9.37 -2.90 -7.22
C LYS A 325 -9.08 -4.23 -6.57
N GLU A 326 -8.84 -4.18 -5.27
CA GLU A 326 -8.57 -5.35 -4.41
C GLU A 326 -7.44 -6.26 -4.92
N VAL A 327 -6.43 -5.69 -5.59
CA VAL A 327 -5.31 -6.46 -6.14
C VAL A 327 -4.29 -6.83 -5.06
N PRO A 328 -3.63 -8.00 -5.15
CA PRO A 328 -2.53 -8.37 -4.27
C PRO A 328 -1.41 -7.33 -4.30
N VAL A 329 -0.73 -7.14 -3.16
CA VAL A 329 0.46 -6.27 -3.06
C VAL A 329 1.59 -6.73 -4.00
N ASP A 330 1.65 -8.03 -4.32
CA ASP A 330 2.59 -8.61 -5.29
C ASP A 330 2.58 -7.97 -6.69
N PHE A 331 1.54 -7.20 -7.06
CA PHE A 331 1.54 -6.37 -8.27
C PHE A 331 2.73 -5.41 -8.33
N LEU A 332 3.25 -4.97 -7.18
CA LEU A 332 4.40 -4.07 -7.08
C LEU A 332 5.74 -4.77 -7.40
N LEU A 333 5.80 -6.10 -7.52
CA LEU A 333 7.01 -6.84 -7.86
C LEU A 333 7.24 -7.00 -9.37
N ASP A 334 6.20 -6.87 -10.19
CA ASP A 334 6.29 -6.87 -11.66
C ASP A 334 5.09 -6.18 -12.30
N ILE A 335 5.04 -4.85 -12.15
CA ILE A 335 3.95 -4.02 -12.68
C ILE A 335 3.76 -4.26 -14.19
N ARG A 336 4.86 -4.40 -14.94
CA ARG A 336 4.83 -4.57 -16.41
C ARG A 336 4.21 -5.90 -16.79
N GLY A 337 4.72 -7.00 -16.24
CA GLY A 337 4.21 -8.35 -16.50
C GLY A 337 2.76 -8.52 -16.06
N TYR A 338 2.38 -7.99 -14.89
CA TYR A 338 0.99 -8.02 -14.45
C TYR A 338 0.07 -7.15 -15.33
N PHE A 339 0.54 -6.00 -15.82
CA PHE A 339 -0.22 -5.14 -16.73
C PHE A 339 -0.48 -5.83 -18.08
N THR A 340 0.57 -6.31 -18.76
CA THR A 340 0.45 -7.11 -19.99
C THR A 340 -0.45 -8.34 -19.77
N GLY A 341 -0.39 -8.96 -18.58
CA GLY A 341 -1.24 -10.08 -18.18
C GLY A 341 -2.72 -9.76 -17.87
N ILE A 342 -3.18 -8.51 -18.00
CA ILE A 342 -4.58 -8.13 -17.75
C ILE A 342 -5.49 -8.68 -18.85
N CYS A 343 -5.23 -8.34 -20.12
CA CYS A 343 -6.04 -8.73 -21.29
C CYS A 343 -5.26 -8.46 -22.58
N ASP A 344 -5.76 -8.97 -23.72
CA ASP A 344 -5.06 -8.88 -25.01
C ASP A 344 -4.80 -7.44 -25.45
N TYR A 345 -5.70 -6.49 -25.13
CA TYR A 345 -5.45 -5.05 -25.31
C TYR A 345 -4.21 -4.56 -24.53
N ALA A 346 -4.06 -4.93 -23.26
CA ALA A 346 -2.92 -4.53 -22.45
C ALA A 346 -1.61 -5.17 -22.94
N ALA A 347 -1.68 -6.39 -23.48
CA ALA A 347 -0.54 -7.08 -24.08
C ALA A 347 -0.02 -6.41 -25.36
N GLN A 348 -0.86 -5.67 -26.09
CA GLN A 348 -0.43 -4.85 -27.22
C GLN A 348 0.34 -3.59 -26.77
N LEU A 349 -0.01 -3.03 -25.60
CA LEU A 349 0.56 -1.78 -25.10
C LEU A 349 2.01 -1.89 -24.57
N HIS A 350 2.43 -3.07 -24.10
CA HIS A 350 3.76 -3.28 -23.51
C HIS A 350 4.31 -4.69 -23.79
N PRO A 351 5.55 -4.85 -24.31
CA PRO A 351 6.13 -6.13 -24.74
C PRO A 351 6.62 -7.05 -23.60
N ALA A 352 6.17 -6.85 -22.35
CA ALA A 352 6.63 -7.65 -21.21
C ALA A 352 6.00 -9.05 -21.25
N GLU A 353 6.66 -10.04 -20.63
CA GLU A 353 6.06 -11.37 -20.53
C GLU A 353 4.81 -11.33 -19.63
N PRO A 354 3.61 -11.76 -20.12
CA PRO A 354 2.36 -11.60 -19.39
C PRO A 354 2.30 -12.49 -18.15
N ARG A 355 2.43 -11.88 -16.96
CA ARG A 355 2.09 -12.55 -15.70
C ARG A 355 0.59 -12.61 -15.53
N LYS A 356 0.03 -13.81 -15.72
CA LYS A 356 -1.39 -14.06 -15.47
C LYS A 356 -1.74 -13.64 -14.05
N ILE A 357 -2.73 -12.75 -13.93
CA ILE A 357 -3.36 -12.45 -12.65
C ILE A 357 -4.01 -13.74 -12.14
N ASN A 358 -3.35 -14.42 -11.20
CA ASN A 358 -4.03 -15.37 -10.35
C ASN A 358 -4.54 -14.59 -9.12
N PRO A 359 -5.84 -14.26 -9.03
CA PRO A 359 -6.39 -13.57 -7.86
C PRO A 359 -6.30 -14.38 -6.55
N PHE A 360 -5.67 -15.57 -6.56
CA PHE A 360 -5.60 -16.50 -5.43
C PHE A 360 -4.22 -17.11 -5.12
N ASN A 361 -3.10 -16.66 -5.70
CA ASN A 361 -1.74 -17.17 -5.40
C ASN A 361 -0.79 -16.04 -4.92
N ALA A 362 0.18 -16.26 -4.01
CA ALA A 362 0.48 -17.50 -3.25
C ALA A 362 1.06 -17.30 -1.83
N SER A 363 1.79 -16.22 -1.52
CA SER A 363 2.56 -16.11 -0.25
C SER A 363 1.70 -16.09 1.02
N LEU A 364 0.62 -15.30 1.01
CA LEU A 364 -0.28 -15.13 2.17
C LEU A 364 -1.67 -15.74 1.93
N SER A 365 -2.03 -15.99 0.66
CA SER A 365 -3.30 -16.60 0.26
C SER A 365 -3.48 -18.00 0.84
N ASP A 366 -2.48 -18.87 0.65
CA ASP A 366 -2.60 -20.28 1.05
C ASP A 366 -2.39 -20.49 2.55
N THR A 367 -1.56 -19.66 3.19
CA THR A 367 -1.51 -19.54 4.66
C THR A 367 -2.86 -19.12 5.23
N ARG A 368 -3.53 -18.12 4.63
CA ARG A 368 -4.86 -17.67 5.07
C ARG A 368 -5.93 -18.73 4.82
N LYS A 369 -5.90 -19.44 3.68
CA LYS A 369 -6.77 -20.60 3.41
C LYS A 369 -6.54 -21.71 4.44
N ALA A 370 -5.28 -22.07 4.74
CA ALA A 370 -4.94 -23.09 5.73
C ALA A 370 -5.51 -22.75 7.12
N LEU A 371 -5.31 -21.51 7.58
CA LEU A 371 -5.86 -21.02 8.84
C LEU A 371 -7.40 -20.96 8.82
N GLN A 372 -8.00 -20.53 7.71
CA GLN A 372 -9.46 -20.44 7.57
C GLN A 372 -10.14 -21.82 7.47
N THR A 373 -9.50 -22.80 6.83
CA THR A 373 -9.94 -24.21 6.83
C THR A 373 -9.92 -24.74 8.26
N PHE A 374 -8.80 -24.60 8.98
CA PHE A 374 -8.69 -25.03 10.38
C PHE A 374 -9.76 -24.37 11.29
N ASP A 375 -9.90 -23.05 11.21
CA ASP A 375 -10.90 -22.29 11.98
C ASP A 375 -12.35 -22.70 11.63
N SER A 376 -12.63 -23.03 10.36
CA SER A 376 -13.96 -23.51 9.94
C SER A 376 -14.31 -24.88 10.51
N GLU A 377 -13.36 -25.82 10.50
CA GLU A 377 -13.55 -27.16 11.10
C GLU A 377 -13.71 -27.08 12.63
N VAL A 378 -12.90 -26.26 13.31
CA VAL A 378 -13.03 -26.02 14.77
C VAL A 378 -14.39 -25.39 15.09
N LYS A 379 -14.85 -24.42 14.30
CA LYS A 379 -16.19 -23.81 14.44
C LYS A 379 -17.31 -24.81 14.20
N TRP A 380 -17.15 -25.72 13.23
CA TRP A 380 -18.12 -26.79 12.98
C TRP A 380 -18.22 -27.75 14.18
N LEU A 381 -17.09 -28.23 14.70
CA LEU A 381 -17.02 -29.08 15.89
C LEU A 381 -17.65 -28.40 17.12
N ARG A 382 -17.30 -27.13 17.37
CA ARG A 382 -17.88 -26.34 18.48
C ARG A 382 -19.40 -26.16 18.31
N LYS A 383 -19.91 -25.98 17.09
CA LYS A 383 -21.34 -25.76 16.83
C LYS A 383 -22.17 -27.03 16.87
N GLN A 384 -21.69 -28.12 16.30
CA GLN A 384 -22.47 -29.37 16.14
C GLN A 384 -22.24 -30.36 17.29
N CYS A 385 -21.00 -30.50 17.76
CA CYS A 385 -20.61 -31.60 18.64
C CYS A 385 -20.48 -31.18 20.11
N SER A 386 -20.11 -29.93 20.40
CA SER A 386 -19.77 -29.45 21.76
C SER A 386 -20.72 -29.92 22.87
N LYS A 387 -22.04 -29.70 22.73
CA LYS A 387 -23.02 -30.10 23.76
C LYS A 387 -23.00 -31.60 24.04
N LYS A 388 -22.81 -32.43 23.01
CA LYS A 388 -22.81 -33.90 23.12
C LYS A 388 -21.48 -34.40 23.70
N LEU A 389 -20.37 -33.81 23.26
CA LEU A 389 -19.02 -34.06 23.78
C LEU A 389 -18.92 -33.71 25.27
N ALA A 390 -19.43 -32.55 25.69
CA ALA A 390 -19.46 -32.14 27.09
C ALA A 390 -20.29 -33.11 27.97
N SER A 391 -21.46 -33.58 27.49
CA SER A 391 -22.23 -34.59 28.21
C SER A 391 -21.43 -35.89 28.41
N VAL A 392 -20.73 -36.39 27.39
CA VAL A 392 -19.91 -37.61 27.53
C VAL A 392 -18.75 -37.39 28.50
N LEU A 393 -18.06 -36.24 28.42
CA LEU A 393 -16.97 -35.90 29.35
C LEU A 393 -17.45 -35.84 30.81
N HIS A 394 -18.64 -35.30 31.07
CA HIS A 394 -19.22 -35.26 32.42
C HIS A 394 -19.55 -36.66 32.97
N GLU A 395 -20.14 -37.54 32.15
CA GLU A 395 -20.40 -38.94 32.54
C GLU A 395 -19.10 -39.73 32.79
N MET A 396 -18.01 -39.34 32.12
CA MET A 396 -16.66 -39.87 32.34
C MET A 396 -15.90 -39.17 33.49
N GLY A 397 -16.61 -38.44 34.38
CA GLY A 397 -16.02 -37.84 35.57
C GLY A 397 -15.06 -36.67 35.29
N ASN A 398 -15.15 -36.06 34.11
CA ASN A 398 -14.21 -35.07 33.57
C ASN A 398 -12.78 -35.61 33.32
N ASP A 399 -12.60 -36.92 33.19
CA ASP A 399 -11.34 -37.50 32.71
C ASP A 399 -11.16 -37.23 31.20
N ILE A 400 -10.29 -36.26 30.89
CA ILE A 400 -9.99 -35.83 29.52
C ILE A 400 -9.25 -36.92 28.74
N GLU A 401 -8.39 -37.71 29.38
CA GLU A 401 -7.59 -38.73 28.68
C GLU A 401 -8.47 -39.93 28.29
N ALA A 402 -9.30 -40.40 29.23
CA ALA A 402 -10.29 -41.43 28.94
C ALA A 402 -11.30 -40.96 27.89
N PHE A 403 -11.74 -39.70 27.96
CA PHE A 403 -12.64 -39.09 26.97
C PHE A 403 -12.03 -39.02 25.56
N ILE A 404 -10.77 -38.61 25.40
CA ILE A 404 -10.13 -38.55 24.08
C ILE A 404 -10.02 -39.96 23.48
N LYS A 405 -9.63 -40.97 24.28
CA LYS A 405 -9.53 -42.37 23.85
C LYS A 405 -10.88 -43.03 23.55
N SER A 406 -11.99 -42.51 24.09
CA SER A 406 -13.33 -43.04 23.82
C SER A 406 -14.01 -42.36 22.62
N VAL A 407 -13.71 -41.08 22.37
CA VAL A 407 -14.27 -40.30 21.26
C VAL A 407 -13.48 -40.46 19.97
N ILE A 408 -12.15 -40.46 20.04
CA ILE A 408 -11.28 -40.69 18.89
C ILE A 408 -10.92 -42.17 18.86
N ARG A 409 -11.27 -42.85 17.78
CA ARG A 409 -10.94 -44.27 17.60
C ARG A 409 -9.43 -44.46 17.48
N GLU A 410 -8.92 -45.55 18.03
CA GLU A 410 -7.50 -45.93 17.99
C GLU A 410 -6.99 -46.02 16.54
N GLU A 411 -7.81 -46.60 15.63
CA GLU A 411 -7.56 -46.65 14.18
C GLU A 411 -7.35 -45.26 13.51
N HIS A 412 -7.86 -44.17 14.11
CA HIS A 412 -7.67 -42.80 13.63
C HIS A 412 -6.53 -42.05 14.36
N LEU A 413 -6.02 -42.58 15.47
CA LEU A 413 -4.86 -42.03 16.18
C LEU A 413 -3.55 -42.53 15.57
N GLU A 414 -3.55 -43.74 15.01
CA GLU A 414 -2.40 -44.37 14.35
C GLU A 414 -2.27 -44.02 12.85
N ASP A 415 -3.34 -43.52 12.23
CA ASP A 415 -3.38 -43.12 10.81
C ASP A 415 -2.68 -41.76 10.58
N ALA A 416 -1.48 -41.81 9.99
CA ALA A 416 -0.66 -40.64 9.66
C ALA A 416 -1.10 -39.89 8.36
N ASP A 417 -2.06 -40.46 7.62
CA ASP A 417 -2.63 -39.89 6.39
C ASP A 417 -3.93 -39.11 6.67
N LEU A 418 -4.53 -39.26 7.87
CA LEU A 418 -5.61 -38.38 8.36
C LEU A 418 -5.12 -36.94 8.53
N ARG A 419 -5.37 -36.13 7.50
CA ARG A 419 -4.96 -34.73 7.41
C ARG A 419 -6.16 -33.86 7.07
N LEU A 420 -6.20 -32.66 7.65
CA LEU A 420 -7.08 -31.60 7.18
C LEU A 420 -6.79 -31.30 5.70
N PRO A 421 -7.77 -30.79 4.91
CA PRO A 421 -7.58 -30.43 3.51
C PRO A 421 -6.76 -29.14 3.37
N ILE A 422 -5.49 -29.22 3.79
CA ILE A 422 -4.48 -28.18 3.88
C ILE A 422 -3.22 -28.75 3.25
N HIS A 423 -2.63 -28.01 2.30
CA HIS A 423 -1.41 -28.46 1.63
C HIS A 423 -0.24 -28.58 2.62
N GLU A 424 0.53 -29.66 2.53
CA GLU A 424 1.52 -30.10 3.54
C GLU A 424 2.56 -29.02 3.88
N THR A 425 2.95 -28.21 2.89
CA THR A 425 3.83 -27.04 3.06
C THR A 425 3.34 -26.01 4.07
N TYR A 426 2.03 -25.95 4.39
CA TYR A 426 1.47 -24.99 5.35
C TYR A 426 1.08 -25.63 6.70
N SER A 427 1.16 -26.95 6.83
CA SER A 427 0.85 -27.65 8.08
C SER A 427 1.77 -27.22 9.23
N TYR A 428 3.01 -26.84 8.94
CA TYR A 428 3.91 -26.28 9.96
C TYR A 428 3.46 -24.89 10.46
N ILE A 429 2.85 -24.05 9.61
CA ILE A 429 2.40 -22.70 10.00
C ILE A 429 1.20 -22.78 10.93
N VAL A 430 0.25 -23.69 10.66
CA VAL A 430 -0.88 -23.95 11.55
C VAL A 430 -0.37 -24.45 12.90
N ARG A 431 0.58 -25.40 12.91
CA ARG A 431 1.23 -25.85 14.15
C ARG A 431 1.93 -24.71 14.89
N ASP A 432 2.72 -23.88 14.20
CA ASP A 432 3.49 -22.80 14.81
C ASP A 432 2.59 -21.73 15.46
N GLN A 433 1.57 -21.26 14.72
CA GLN A 433 0.62 -20.25 15.20
C GLN A 433 -0.16 -20.74 16.43
N PHE A 434 -0.70 -21.96 16.42
CA PHE A 434 -1.55 -22.43 17.52
C PHE A 434 -0.78 -23.01 18.72
N LEU A 435 0.42 -23.56 18.51
CA LEU A 435 1.26 -24.10 19.60
C LEU A 435 2.10 -23.03 20.31
N LYS A 436 2.55 -21.97 19.63
CA LYS A 436 3.36 -20.90 20.25
C LYS A 436 2.53 -19.75 20.82
N ASN A 437 1.37 -19.42 20.25
CA ASN A 437 0.60 -18.22 20.59
C ASN A 437 -0.71 -18.50 21.37
N SER A 438 -0.88 -19.67 22.00
CA SER A 438 -2.00 -19.86 22.95
C SER A 438 -1.86 -18.88 24.13
N PRO A 439 -2.95 -18.22 24.55
CA PRO A 439 -4.26 -18.82 24.77
C PRO A 439 -5.19 -18.80 23.56
N VAL A 440 -5.90 -19.91 23.37
CA VAL A 440 -6.96 -20.08 22.37
C VAL A 440 -8.01 -18.96 22.47
N PRO A 441 -8.12 -18.06 21.48
CA PRO A 441 -8.99 -16.89 21.58
C PRO A 441 -10.40 -17.19 21.03
N PHE A 442 -11.19 -17.99 21.76
CA PHE A 442 -12.56 -18.36 21.39
C PHE A 442 -13.51 -18.59 22.58
#